data_AF-A0A9J5Y319-F1
#
_entry.id   AF-A0A9J5Y319-F1
#
_cell.length_a   1.000
_cell.length_b   1.000
_cell.length_c   1.000
_cell.angle_alpha   90.00
_cell.angle_beta   90.00
_cell.angle_gamma   90.00
#
_symmetry.space_group_name_H-M   'P 1'
#
loop_
_entity.id
_entity.type
_entity.pdbx_description
1 polymer ?
#
loop_
_entity_poly.entity_id
_entity_poly.type
_entity_poly.pdbx_seq_one_letter_code
_entity_poly.pdbx_strand_id
1 'polypeptide(L)'
;MVKWGFSKIKSDHRTTWPLIMFGNGVIGILSEATNKWERRAPLTPSHCARLLHGGRGKTGVSRIIVQPSTKRVHHDALYEDVGCEISEDLSQCGLILGIKQPKLEMILPDRAYAFFSHTHKAQKENMPLLDKILAERASLFDYELIVEDTGKRLLAFGKFAGRAGMIDFLRGLGLCKHFICNLKMIY
;
A
#
# COMPACT_ATOMS: atom_id res chain seq x y z
N MET A 1 1.39 30.66 13.07
CA MET A 1 1.28 29.49 13.98
C MET A 1 -0.10 28.87 13.77
N VAL A 2 -0.24 27.99 12.77
CA VAL A 2 -1.53 27.39 12.41
C VAL A 2 -1.61 26.02 13.08
N LYS A 3 -2.41 25.91 14.14
CA LYS A 3 -2.71 24.64 14.82
C LYS A 3 -3.70 23.86 13.96
N TRP A 4 -3.22 22.80 13.30
CA TRP A 4 -4.09 21.77 12.73
C TRP A 4 -4.45 20.78 13.83
N GLY A 5 -5.68 20.88 14.35
CA GLY A 5 -6.21 19.95 15.33
C GLY A 5 -6.56 18.62 14.66
N PHE A 6 -5.69 17.63 14.80
CA PHE A 6 -6.07 16.24 14.57
C PHE A 6 -6.96 15.80 15.74
N SER A 7 -8.28 15.93 15.54
CA SER A 7 -9.26 15.41 16.48
C SER A 7 -9.21 13.88 16.45
N LYS A 8 -9.01 13.27 17.63
CA LYS A 8 -9.26 11.85 17.87
C LYS A 8 -10.66 11.52 17.35
N ILE A 9 -10.77 10.53 16.47
CA ILE A 9 -12.05 9.95 16.03
C ILE A 9 -12.72 9.35 17.27
N LYS A 10 -13.57 10.14 17.92
CA LYS A 10 -14.60 9.63 18.83
C LYS A 10 -15.74 9.14 17.95
N SER A 11 -16.14 7.90 18.16
CA SER A 11 -17.32 7.29 17.54
C SER A 11 -18.57 8.05 17.96
N ASP A 12 -18.99 9.03 17.15
CA ASP A 12 -20.27 9.71 17.33
C ASP A 12 -21.38 8.89 16.64
N HIS A 13 -22.31 8.38 17.43
CA HIS A 13 -23.39 7.48 17.02
C HIS A 13 -24.57 8.21 16.32
N ARG A 14 -24.34 9.36 15.68
CA ARG A 14 -25.42 10.21 15.12
C ARG A 14 -25.17 10.78 13.73
N THR A 15 -24.51 10.01 12.87
CA THR A 15 -24.58 10.21 11.42
C THR A 15 -24.94 8.89 10.77
N THR A 16 -26.19 8.75 10.29
CA THR A 16 -26.58 7.65 9.42
C THR A 16 -25.96 7.89 8.06
N TRP A 17 -24.68 7.56 7.94
CA TRP A 17 -24.03 7.40 6.65
C TRP A 17 -24.80 6.33 5.88
N PRO A 18 -25.14 6.55 4.58
CA PRO A 18 -25.74 5.51 3.79
C PRO A 18 -24.84 4.26 3.87
N LEU A 19 -25.45 3.10 4.15
CA LEU A 19 -24.84 1.78 4.31
C LEU A 19 -23.90 1.34 3.16
N ILE A 20 -23.81 2.14 2.11
CA ILE A 20 -22.97 1.95 0.92
C ILE A 20 -21.50 2.32 1.21
N MET A 21 -21.22 3.16 2.23
CA MET A 21 -19.86 3.70 2.45
C MET A 21 -18.93 2.85 3.31
N PHE A 22 -19.39 1.77 3.95
CA PHE A 22 -18.52 0.86 4.69
C PHE A 22 -18.55 -0.55 4.09
N GLY A 23 -17.46 -0.87 3.39
CA GLY A 23 -16.97 -2.23 3.17
C GLY A 23 -18.00 -3.21 2.63
N ASN A 24 -18.18 -3.24 1.32
CA ASN A 24 -18.95 -4.29 0.62
C ASN A 24 -18.30 -5.70 0.71
N GLY A 25 -17.32 -5.89 1.61
CA GLY A 25 -16.51 -7.09 1.76
C GLY A 25 -15.55 -7.37 0.61
N VAL A 26 -15.50 -6.52 -0.42
CA VAL A 26 -14.66 -6.74 -1.60
C VAL A 26 -13.42 -5.85 -1.51
N ILE A 27 -12.26 -6.49 -1.50
CA ILE A 27 -10.95 -5.83 -1.46
C ILE A 27 -10.30 -5.88 -2.84
N GLY A 28 -9.85 -4.73 -3.32
CA GLY A 28 -9.05 -4.59 -4.53
C GLY A 28 -7.56 -4.48 -4.22
N ILE A 29 -6.71 -5.14 -5.00
CA ILE A 29 -5.26 -4.93 -5.01
C ILE A 29 -4.89 -4.22 -6.30
N LEU A 30 -4.43 -2.97 -6.18
CA LEU A 30 -4.03 -2.13 -7.31
C LEU A 30 -2.69 -2.60 -7.91
N SER A 31 -2.52 -2.43 -9.22
CA SER A 31 -1.24 -2.60 -9.90
C SER A 31 -0.26 -1.45 -9.63
N GLU A 32 1.04 -1.78 -9.60
CA GLU A 32 2.11 -0.83 -9.28
C GLU A 32 2.43 0.04 -10.50
N ALA A 33 1.90 1.27 -10.49
CA ALA A 33 2.06 2.21 -11.60
C ALA A 33 3.30 3.12 -11.50
N THR A 34 3.70 3.52 -10.29
CA THR A 34 4.59 4.68 -10.07
C THR A 34 6.07 4.43 -10.37
N ASN A 35 6.61 3.25 -10.03
CA ASN A 35 8.05 2.99 -10.12
C ASN A 35 8.33 1.68 -10.86
N LYS A 36 9.26 1.72 -11.81
CA LYS A 36 9.72 0.57 -12.60
C LYS A 36 10.29 -0.56 -11.73
N TRP A 37 10.86 -0.22 -10.58
CA TRP A 37 11.54 -1.15 -9.67
C TRP A 37 10.69 -1.56 -8.47
N GLU A 38 9.44 -1.10 -8.37
CA GLU A 38 8.55 -1.50 -7.29
C GLU A 38 8.02 -2.92 -7.56
N ARG A 39 8.51 -3.87 -6.77
CA ARG A 39 8.16 -5.30 -6.87
C ARG A 39 7.27 -5.77 -5.71
N ARG A 40 7.09 -4.96 -4.67
CA ARG A 40 6.35 -5.34 -3.47
C ARG A 40 4.84 -5.32 -3.75
N ALA A 41 4.09 -6.12 -3.01
CA ALA A 41 2.62 -6.14 -3.02
C ALA A 41 2.06 -5.79 -1.64
N PRO A 42 0.90 -5.12 -1.54
CA PRO A 42 0.31 -4.76 -0.24
C PRO A 42 -0.16 -5.99 0.55
N LEU A 43 -0.61 -7.04 -0.15
CA LEU A 43 -0.96 -8.34 0.41
C LEU A 43 -0.22 -9.45 -0.35
N THR A 44 0.32 -10.41 0.39
CA THR A 44 0.89 -11.63 -0.18
C THR A 44 -0.23 -12.64 -0.45
N PRO A 45 -0.03 -13.63 -1.34
CA PRO A 45 -1.01 -14.71 -1.55
C PRO A 45 -1.41 -15.41 -0.25
N SER A 46 -0.46 -15.64 0.65
CA SER A 46 -0.74 -16.21 1.98
C SER A 46 -1.64 -15.33 2.86
N HIS A 47 -1.53 -14.00 2.75
CA HIS A 47 -2.44 -13.09 3.44
C HIS A 47 -3.83 -13.11 2.82
N CYS A 48 -3.92 -13.16 1.49
CA CYS A 48 -5.19 -13.30 0.78
C CYS A 48 -5.91 -14.59 1.18
N ALA A 49 -5.19 -15.71 1.26
CA ALA A 49 -5.74 -17.00 1.72
C ALA A 49 -6.31 -16.88 3.12
N ARG A 50 -5.56 -16.26 4.04
CA ARG A 50 -6.01 -16.05 5.42
C ARG A 50 -7.24 -15.15 5.49
N LEU A 51 -7.36 -14.14 4.64
CA LEU A 51 -8.50 -13.23 4.61
C LEU A 51 -9.76 -13.91 4.06
N LEU A 52 -9.62 -14.70 2.99
CA LEU A 52 -10.72 -15.44 2.36
C LEU A 52 -11.18 -16.64 3.21
N HIS A 53 -10.25 -17.40 3.78
CA HIS A 53 -10.55 -18.61 4.56
C HIS A 53 -10.70 -18.38 6.07
N GLY A 54 -10.39 -17.18 6.57
CA GLY A 54 -10.48 -16.82 8.00
C GLY A 54 -11.92 -16.75 8.56
N GLY A 55 -12.93 -16.94 7.70
CA GLY A 55 -14.35 -16.97 8.03
C GLY A 55 -15.01 -15.59 7.94
N ARG A 56 -16.14 -15.50 7.21
CA ARG A 56 -16.91 -14.25 6.97
C ARG A 56 -17.26 -13.49 8.26
N GLY A 57 -17.45 -14.18 9.38
CA GLY A 57 -17.80 -13.58 10.67
C GLY A 57 -16.65 -12.90 11.42
N LYS A 58 -15.37 -13.12 11.03
CA LYS A 58 -14.19 -12.53 11.71
C LYS A 58 -13.56 -11.38 10.92
N THR A 59 -13.50 -11.50 9.59
CA THR A 59 -12.80 -10.52 8.72
C THR A 59 -13.75 -9.68 7.88
N GLY A 60 -14.98 -10.14 7.63
CA GLY A 60 -15.94 -9.46 6.75
C GLY A 60 -15.55 -9.43 5.26
N VAL A 61 -14.45 -10.10 4.87
CA VAL A 61 -13.97 -10.14 3.48
C VAL A 61 -14.67 -11.27 2.73
N SER A 62 -15.32 -10.93 1.63
CA SER A 62 -16.08 -11.84 0.77
C SER A 62 -15.32 -12.21 -0.51
N ARG A 63 -14.63 -11.24 -1.12
CA ARG A 63 -13.92 -11.38 -2.40
C ARG A 63 -12.65 -10.53 -2.39
N ILE A 64 -11.62 -11.00 -3.07
CA ILE A 64 -10.40 -10.24 -3.32
C ILE A 64 -10.19 -10.20 -4.83
N ILE A 65 -10.14 -8.98 -5.37
CA ILE A 65 -9.89 -8.73 -6.79
C ILE A 65 -8.49 -8.15 -6.92
N VAL A 66 -7.68 -8.70 -7.82
CA VAL A 66 -6.29 -8.30 -8.03
C VAL A 66 -6.13 -7.81 -9.46
N GLN A 67 -5.65 -6.58 -9.63
CA GLN A 67 -5.26 -6.12 -10.96
C GLN A 67 -4.03 -6.90 -11.42
N PRO A 68 -4.00 -7.41 -12.66
CA PRO A 68 -2.85 -8.13 -13.17
C PRO A 68 -1.61 -7.21 -13.20
N SER A 69 -0.44 -7.76 -12.88
CA SER A 69 0.80 -6.97 -12.88
C SER A 69 2.00 -7.85 -13.19
N THR A 70 2.67 -7.58 -14.30
CA THR A 70 3.94 -8.25 -14.67
C THR A 70 5.11 -7.80 -13.79
N LYS A 71 4.91 -6.79 -12.94
CA LYS A 71 5.97 -6.20 -12.13
C LYS A 71 6.10 -6.81 -10.74
N ARG A 72 5.06 -7.43 -10.18
CA ARG A 72 5.10 -7.90 -8.79
C ARG A 72 6.06 -9.08 -8.61
N VAL A 73 6.53 -9.24 -7.38
CA VAL A 73 7.29 -10.42 -6.95
C VAL A 73 6.41 -11.69 -6.92
N HIS A 74 5.11 -11.53 -6.71
CA HIS A 74 4.14 -12.61 -6.73
C HIS A 74 3.39 -12.59 -8.06
N HIS A 75 3.45 -13.69 -8.80
CA HIS A 75 2.73 -13.86 -10.06
C HIS A 75 1.22 -13.95 -9.84
N ASP A 76 0.45 -13.50 -10.82
CA ASP A 76 -1.02 -13.48 -10.76
C ASP A 76 -1.60 -14.89 -10.51
N ALA A 77 -0.99 -15.93 -11.10
CA ALA A 77 -1.36 -17.34 -10.86
C ALA A 77 -1.34 -17.74 -9.37
N LEU A 78 -0.42 -17.19 -8.56
CA LEU A 78 -0.36 -17.49 -7.13
C LEU A 78 -1.56 -16.89 -6.37
N TYR A 79 -2.15 -15.82 -6.88
CA TYR A 79 -3.37 -15.24 -6.32
C TYR A 79 -4.60 -16.03 -6.76
N GLU A 80 -4.64 -16.47 -8.02
CA GLU A 80 -5.70 -17.35 -8.55
C GLU A 80 -5.79 -18.67 -7.78
N ASP A 81 -4.66 -19.32 -7.50
CA ASP A 81 -4.59 -20.56 -6.72
C ASP A 81 -5.18 -20.42 -5.31
N VAL A 82 -5.17 -19.21 -4.77
CA VAL A 82 -5.71 -18.87 -3.44
C VAL A 82 -7.21 -18.52 -3.49
N GLY A 83 -7.78 -18.42 -4.69
CA GLY A 83 -9.18 -18.03 -4.91
C GLY A 83 -9.40 -16.52 -5.00
N CYS A 84 -8.35 -15.74 -5.29
CA CYS A 84 -8.52 -14.35 -5.71
C CYS A 84 -8.95 -14.29 -7.18
N GLU A 85 -9.70 -13.24 -7.53
CA GLU A 85 -10.11 -12.97 -8.89
C GLU A 85 -9.14 -11.99 -9.55
N ILE A 86 -8.67 -12.29 -10.76
CA ILE A 86 -7.83 -11.37 -11.53
C ILE A 86 -8.71 -10.53 -12.44
N SER A 87 -8.67 -9.21 -12.29
CA SER A 87 -9.45 -8.28 -13.11
C SER A 87 -8.80 -6.90 -13.13
N GLU A 88 -8.76 -6.27 -14.31
CA GLU A 88 -8.34 -4.88 -14.46
C GLU A 88 -9.33 -3.90 -13.80
N ASP A 89 -10.62 -4.26 -13.81
CA ASP A 89 -11.65 -3.44 -13.21
C ASP A 89 -11.77 -3.66 -11.70
N LEU A 90 -11.57 -2.59 -10.94
CA LEU A 90 -11.73 -2.54 -9.48
C LEU A 90 -13.01 -1.80 -9.06
N SER A 91 -13.91 -1.48 -9.98
CA SER A 91 -15.19 -0.81 -9.71
C SER A 91 -16.08 -1.56 -8.72
N GLN A 92 -15.88 -2.86 -8.53
CA GLN A 92 -16.63 -3.65 -7.54
C GLN A 92 -16.03 -3.58 -6.13
N CYS A 93 -14.83 -3.03 -5.94
CA CYS A 93 -14.12 -3.05 -4.66
C CYS A 93 -14.57 -1.90 -3.76
N GLY A 94 -14.92 -2.19 -2.51
CA GLY A 94 -15.20 -1.15 -1.52
C GLY A 94 -13.91 -0.55 -0.95
N LEU A 95 -12.87 -1.37 -0.82
CA LEU A 95 -11.54 -0.98 -0.34
C LEU A 95 -10.48 -1.37 -1.37
N ILE A 96 -9.66 -0.42 -1.80
CA ILE A 96 -8.56 -0.62 -2.75
C ILE A 96 -7.23 -0.40 -2.03
N LEU A 97 -6.35 -1.39 -2.11
CA LEU A 97 -5.05 -1.41 -1.46
C LEU A 97 -3.94 -1.20 -2.48
N GLY A 98 -2.98 -0.36 -2.13
CA GLY A 98 -1.77 -0.15 -2.92
C GLY A 98 -0.58 0.13 -2.01
N ILE A 99 0.64 -0.04 -2.51
CA ILE A 99 1.83 0.40 -1.78
C ILE A 99 2.06 1.89 -1.99
N LYS A 100 2.02 2.34 -3.25
CA LYS A 100 2.26 3.73 -3.63
C LYS A 100 0.98 4.37 -4.12
N GLN A 101 1.04 5.69 -4.27
CA GLN A 101 -0.06 6.47 -4.83
C GLN A 101 -0.45 6.00 -6.24
N PRO A 102 -1.74 5.80 -6.51
CA PRO A 102 -2.25 5.59 -7.86
C PRO A 102 -2.05 6.84 -8.72
N LYS A 103 -2.20 6.68 -10.05
CA LYS A 103 -2.37 7.83 -10.94
C LYS A 103 -3.74 8.49 -10.67
N LEU A 104 -3.86 9.78 -10.93
CA LEU A 104 -5.10 10.55 -10.70
C LEU A 104 -6.31 9.96 -11.45
N GLU A 105 -6.09 9.39 -12.63
CA GLU A 105 -7.11 8.76 -13.48
C GLU A 105 -7.63 7.42 -12.91
N MET A 106 -6.89 6.79 -12.01
CA MET A 106 -7.26 5.49 -11.42
C MET A 106 -8.09 5.64 -10.14
N ILE A 107 -8.36 6.88 -9.70
CA ILE A 107 -9.21 7.16 -8.55
C ILE A 107 -10.67 7.08 -8.98
N LEU A 108 -11.40 6.16 -8.33
CA LEU A 108 -12.82 5.93 -8.52
C LEU A 108 -13.62 6.66 -7.42
N PRO A 109 -14.81 7.17 -7.75
CA PRO A 109 -15.69 7.83 -6.80
C PRO A 109 -16.24 6.90 -5.73
N ASP A 110 -16.44 7.47 -4.54
CA ASP A 110 -17.09 6.84 -3.37
C ASP A 110 -16.41 5.56 -2.88
N ARG A 111 -15.08 5.44 -3.05
CA ARG A 111 -14.27 4.28 -2.62
C ARG A 111 -13.33 4.58 -1.48
N ALA A 112 -13.00 3.54 -0.71
CA ALA A 112 -11.90 3.59 0.24
C ALA A 112 -10.59 3.17 -0.43
N TYR A 113 -9.53 3.92 -0.17
CA TYR A 113 -8.18 3.63 -0.62
C TYR A 113 -7.23 3.54 0.57
N ALA A 114 -6.31 2.58 0.55
CA ALA A 114 -5.24 2.50 1.53
C ALA A 114 -3.88 2.34 0.86
N PHE A 115 -3.00 3.31 1.05
CA PHE A 115 -1.64 3.32 0.50
C PHE A 115 -0.75 4.33 1.23
N PHE A 116 0.57 4.29 0.98
CA PHE A 116 1.46 5.36 1.45
C PHE A 116 1.28 6.59 0.55
N SER A 117 0.47 7.55 0.99
CA SER A 117 0.14 8.73 0.21
C SER A 117 1.25 9.78 0.21
N HIS A 118 2.14 9.77 1.21
CA HIS A 118 3.14 10.83 1.46
C HIS A 118 2.50 12.23 1.51
N THR A 119 1.19 12.32 1.76
CA THR A 119 0.44 13.59 1.82
C THR A 119 0.53 14.25 3.19
N HIS A 120 0.81 13.49 4.25
CA HIS A 120 0.89 14.02 5.62
C HIS A 120 1.92 15.17 5.79
N LYS A 121 2.96 15.19 4.95
CA LYS A 121 4.01 16.23 4.97
C LYS A 121 3.67 17.44 4.08
N ALA A 122 2.44 17.55 3.59
CA ALA A 122 1.96 18.62 2.71
C ALA A 122 2.90 18.89 1.51
N GLN A 123 3.44 17.83 0.91
CA GLN A 123 4.29 17.94 -0.26
C GLN A 123 3.46 18.39 -1.47
N LYS A 124 3.89 19.46 -2.14
CA LYS A 124 3.16 20.08 -3.26
C LYS A 124 2.82 19.08 -4.38
N GLU A 125 3.69 18.11 -4.61
CA GLU A 125 3.53 17.08 -5.64
C GLU A 125 2.30 16.17 -5.41
N ASN A 126 1.91 15.97 -4.14
CA ASN A 126 0.81 15.06 -3.78
C ASN A 126 -0.50 15.79 -3.44
N MET A 127 -0.52 17.13 -3.49
CA MET A 127 -1.74 17.91 -3.27
C MET A 127 -2.83 17.66 -4.33
N PRO A 128 -2.51 17.53 -5.64
CA PRO A 128 -3.53 17.20 -6.65
C PRO A 128 -4.21 15.85 -6.40
N LEU A 129 -3.50 14.89 -5.80
CA LEU A 129 -4.07 13.60 -5.42
C LEU A 129 -5.09 13.76 -4.28
N LEU A 130 -4.75 14.59 -3.27
CA LEU A 130 -5.66 14.87 -2.17
C LEU A 130 -6.92 15.61 -2.67
N ASP A 131 -6.75 16.61 -3.54
CA ASP A 131 -7.87 17.34 -4.14
C ASP A 131 -8.79 16.40 -4.94
N LYS A 132 -8.20 15.47 -5.71
CA LYS A 132 -8.96 14.46 -6.45
C LYS A 132 -9.73 13.52 -5.52
N ILE A 133 -9.11 13.04 -4.44
CA ILE A 133 -9.77 12.17 -3.45
C ILE A 133 -10.96 12.89 -2.81
N LEU A 134 -10.79 14.17 -2.46
CA LEU A 134 -11.87 15.00 -1.91
C LEU A 134 -12.99 15.24 -2.93
N ALA A 135 -12.66 15.53 -4.18
CA ALA A 135 -13.63 15.76 -5.25
C ALA A 135 -14.47 14.50 -5.53
N GLU A 136 -13.83 13.33 -5.52
CA GLU A 136 -14.45 12.03 -5.78
C GLU A 136 -15.11 11.40 -4.53
N ARG A 137 -15.14 12.13 -3.40
CA ARG A 137 -15.67 11.63 -2.11
C ARG A 137 -15.06 10.31 -1.66
N ALA A 138 -13.82 10.06 -2.07
CA ALA A 138 -13.09 8.86 -1.71
C ALA A 138 -12.51 9.01 -0.28
N SER A 139 -12.42 7.89 0.43
CA SER A 139 -11.79 7.82 1.76
C SER A 139 -10.34 7.38 1.62
N LEU A 140 -9.40 8.10 2.23
CA LEU A 140 -7.97 7.76 2.19
C LEU A 140 -7.48 7.29 3.56
N PHE A 141 -6.96 6.07 3.61
CA PHE A 141 -6.27 5.48 4.76
C PHE A 141 -4.77 5.48 4.51
N ASP A 142 -4.06 6.44 5.12
CA ASP A 142 -2.61 6.53 4.98
C ASP A 142 -1.91 5.52 5.92
N TYR A 143 -1.20 4.56 5.34
CA TYR A 143 -0.40 3.59 6.08
C TYR A 143 0.70 4.22 6.94
N GLU A 144 1.12 5.45 6.65
CA GLU A 144 2.11 6.17 7.48
C GLU A 144 1.57 6.54 8.86
N LEU A 145 0.26 6.76 8.98
CA LEU A 145 -0.40 7.24 10.20
C LEU A 145 -1.03 6.11 11.02
N ILE A 146 -0.90 4.86 10.57
CA ILE A 146 -1.38 3.69 11.31
C ILE A 146 -0.39 3.38 12.44
N VAL A 147 -0.72 3.87 13.63
CA VAL A 147 0.02 3.70 14.87
C VAL A 147 -0.79 2.92 15.91
N GLU A 148 -0.08 2.16 16.73
CA GLU A 148 -0.63 1.55 17.95
C GLU A 148 -0.88 2.63 19.02
N ASP A 149 -1.65 2.31 20.05
CA ASP A 149 -1.93 3.22 21.19
C ASP A 149 -0.65 3.71 21.90
N THR A 150 0.43 2.92 21.80
CA THR A 150 1.77 3.26 22.31
C THR A 150 2.50 4.29 21.46
N GLY A 151 1.93 4.72 20.33
CA GLY A 151 2.54 5.61 19.34
C GLY A 151 3.49 4.90 18.38
N LYS A 152 3.67 3.58 18.51
CA LYS A 152 4.54 2.80 17.62
C LYS A 152 3.84 2.53 16.29
N ARG A 153 4.51 2.83 15.18
CA ARG A 153 3.99 2.58 13.83
C ARG A 153 3.94 1.07 13.55
N LEU A 154 2.77 0.59 13.11
CA LEU A 154 2.54 -0.83 12.82
C LEU A 154 3.11 -1.23 11.44
N LEU A 155 3.00 -0.33 10.46
CA LEU A 155 3.42 -0.57 9.08
C LEU A 155 4.70 0.18 8.76
N ALA A 156 5.84 -0.47 8.96
CA ALA A 156 7.16 0.08 8.65
C ALA A 156 8.10 -0.97 8.01
N PHE A 157 8.89 -0.54 7.03
CA PHE A 157 9.86 -1.41 6.32
C PHE A 157 11.27 -1.41 6.94
N GLY A 158 11.46 -0.80 8.12
CA GLY A 158 12.78 -0.49 8.68
C GLY A 158 13.70 -1.71 8.85
N LYS A 159 13.16 -2.85 9.29
CA LYS A 159 13.95 -4.09 9.47
C LYS A 159 14.57 -4.60 8.17
N PHE A 160 13.81 -4.56 7.08
CA PHE A 160 14.30 -5.00 5.77
C PHE A 160 15.22 -3.97 5.12
N ALA A 161 14.94 -2.67 5.32
CA ALA A 161 15.81 -1.60 4.85
C ALA A 161 17.22 -1.68 5.47
N GLY A 162 17.33 -1.99 6.78
CA GLY A 162 18.63 -2.18 7.43
C GLY A 162 19.41 -3.38 6.88
N ARG A 163 18.72 -4.49 6.60
CA ARG A 163 19.34 -5.68 6.00
C ARG A 163 19.83 -5.42 4.58
N ALA A 164 19.03 -4.72 3.76
CA ALA A 164 19.42 -4.33 2.41
C ALA A 164 20.64 -3.41 2.44
N GLY A 165 20.62 -2.38 3.30
CA GLY A 165 21.75 -1.46 3.46
C GLY A 165 23.04 -2.15 3.91
N MET A 166 22.96 -3.15 4.80
CA MET A 166 24.11 -3.97 5.19
C MET A 166 24.70 -4.74 4.00
N ILE A 167 23.84 -5.35 3.17
CA ILE A 167 24.29 -6.10 1.99
C ILE A 167 24.95 -5.15 0.98
N ASP A 168 24.35 -3.98 0.71
CA ASP A 168 24.91 -2.97 -0.18
C ASP A 168 26.25 -2.42 0.34
N PHE A 169 26.36 -2.21 1.65
CA PHE A 169 27.60 -1.79 2.29
C PHE A 169 28.70 -2.84 2.13
N LEU A 170 28.42 -4.12 2.43
CA LEU A 170 29.37 -5.21 2.26
C LEU A 170 29.78 -5.39 0.79
N ARG A 171 28.84 -5.24 -0.14
CA ARG A 171 29.11 -5.25 -1.59
C ARG A 171 30.02 -4.09 -1.99
N GLY A 172 29.78 -2.90 -1.48
CA GLY A 172 30.63 -1.72 -1.71
C GLY A 172 32.06 -1.94 -1.23
N LEU A 173 32.24 -2.50 -0.04
CA LEU A 173 33.58 -2.86 0.49
C LEU A 173 34.31 -3.89 -0.39
N GLY A 174 33.58 -4.89 -0.91
CA GLY A 174 34.12 -5.88 -1.84
C GLY A 174 34.61 -5.27 -3.15
N LEU A 175 33.82 -4.35 -3.73
CA LEU A 175 34.20 -3.63 -4.96
C LEU A 175 35.41 -2.71 -4.75
N CYS A 176 35.49 -2.01 -3.62
CA CYS A 176 36.64 -1.17 -3.28
C CYS A 176 37.93 -1.99 -3.15
N LYS A 177 37.87 -3.20 -2.58
CA LYS A 177 39.04 -4.10 -2.50
C LYS A 177 39.50 -4.57 -3.88
N HIS A 178 38.57 -4.85 -4.79
CA HIS A 178 38.92 -5.25 -6.16
C HIS A 178 39.53 -4.08 -6.96
N PHE A 179 39.08 -2.85 -6.70
CA PHE A 179 39.67 -1.64 -7.27
C PHE A 179 41.08 -1.35 -6.72
N ILE A 180 41.30 -1.57 -5.42
CA ILE A 180 42.61 -1.42 -4.77
C ILE A 180 43.60 -2.53 -5.21
N CYS A 181 43.12 -3.77 -5.41
CA CYS A 181 43.95 -4.85 -5.95
C CYS A 181 44.35 -4.62 -7.41
N ASN A 182 43.47 -4.04 -8.24
CA ASN A 182 43.82 -3.65 -9.61
C ASN A 182 44.77 -2.45 -9.65
N LEU A 183 44.70 -1.50 -8.71
CA LEU A 183 45.68 -0.40 -8.64
C LEU A 183 47.08 -0.88 -8.22
N LYS A 184 47.18 -1.94 -7.41
CA LYS A 184 48.47 -2.53 -7.01
C LYS A 184 49.13 -3.39 -8.10
N MET A 185 48.45 -3.67 -9.21
CA MET A 185 49.00 -4.37 -10.38
C MET A 185 49.52 -3.39 -11.47
N ILE A 186 49.46 -2.08 -11.22
CA ILE A 186 49.86 -1.02 -12.18
C ILE A 186 51.12 -0.24 -11.68
N TYR A 187 51.72 -0.65 -10.56
CA TYR A 187 53.04 -0.18 -10.11
C TYR A 187 54.07 -1.31 -10.17
#